data_AF-A0A5D3FH64-F1
#
_entry.id   AF-A0A5D3FH64-F1
#
_cell.length_a   1.000
_cell.length_b   1.000
_cell.length_c   1.000
_cell.angle_alpha   90.00
_cell.angle_beta   90.00
_cell.angle_gamma   90.00
#
_symmetry.space_group_name_H-M   'P 1'
#
loop_
_entity.id
_entity.type
_entity.pdbx_description
1 polymer ?
#
loop_
_entity_poly.entity_id
_entity_poly.type
_entity_poly.pdbx_seq_one_letter_code
_entity_poly.pdbx_strand_id
1 'polypeptide(L)'
;MPIRAEDADRYPDDWPEISLRIRTVRAGGRCECRGECGRGHRGRCRAWNGHPHPDTRSTVVLTVAHRDHIPEHCDDDNLFAACQACHLSYDAAHHAQTRARTLHEQQTSGMDALFDLEASDGT
;
A
#
# COMPACT_ATOMS: atom_id res chain seq x y z
N MET A 1 -5.41 -1.83 -0.72
CA MET A 1 -5.14 -2.77 -1.83
C MET A 1 -5.24 -4.20 -1.29
N PRO A 2 -5.60 -5.21 -2.11
CA PRO A 2 -5.48 -6.60 -1.68
C PRO A 2 -4.01 -6.95 -1.43
N ILE A 3 -3.75 -7.75 -0.40
CA ILE A 3 -2.42 -8.28 -0.10
C ILE A 3 -2.07 -9.31 -1.15
N ARG A 4 -0.82 -9.28 -1.62
CA ARG A 4 -0.30 -10.27 -2.56
C ARG A 4 -0.05 -11.58 -1.85
N ALA A 5 -0.19 -12.70 -2.57
CA ALA A 5 -0.01 -14.02 -1.96
C ALA A 5 1.41 -14.19 -1.40
N GLU A 6 2.42 -13.62 -2.07
CA GLU A 6 3.82 -13.64 -1.63
C GLU A 6 4.14 -12.76 -0.41
N ASP A 7 3.24 -11.83 -0.03
CA ASP A 7 3.42 -10.95 1.14
C ASP A 7 2.54 -11.40 2.32
N ALA A 8 1.78 -12.49 2.19
CA ALA A 8 0.77 -12.88 3.16
C ALA A 8 1.36 -13.27 4.52
N ASP A 9 2.57 -13.82 4.55
CA ASP A 9 3.34 -14.21 5.73
C ASP A 9 3.88 -13.03 6.55
N ARG A 10 3.89 -11.83 5.97
CA ARG A 10 4.30 -10.59 6.66
C ARG A 10 3.22 -10.06 7.59
N TYR A 11 2.03 -10.63 7.53
CA TYR A 11 0.87 -10.28 8.34
C TYR A 11 0.62 -11.33 9.42
N PRO A 12 0.01 -10.95 10.55
CA PRO A 12 -0.35 -11.92 11.58
C PRO A 12 -1.45 -12.88 11.09
N ASP A 13 -1.51 -14.08 11.67
CA ASP A 13 -2.47 -15.13 11.29
C ASP A 13 -3.94 -14.68 11.40
N ASP A 14 -4.23 -13.78 12.34
CA ASP A 14 -5.56 -13.20 12.58
C ASP A 14 -5.85 -11.95 11.72
N TRP A 15 -5.00 -11.64 10.73
CA TRP A 15 -5.20 -10.51 9.82
C TRP A 15 -6.60 -10.44 9.18
N PRO A 16 -7.23 -11.55 8.73
CA PRO A 16 -8.59 -11.49 8.21
C PRO A 16 -9.60 -10.91 9.21
N GLU A 17 -9.44 -11.20 10.50
CA GLU A 17 -10.28 -10.68 11.58
C GLU A 17 -9.97 -9.21 11.87
N ILE A 18 -8.69 -8.85 12.00
CA ILE A 18 -8.23 -7.46 12.17
C ILE A 18 -8.79 -6.58 11.04
N SER A 19 -8.59 -7.00 9.79
CA SER A 19 -9.02 -6.29 8.60
C SER A 19 -10.53 -6.13 8.51
N LEU A 20 -11.28 -7.17 8.90
CA LEU A 20 -12.74 -7.10 8.94
C LEU A 20 -13.20 -6.12 10.03
N ARG A 21 -12.72 -6.26 11.27
CA ARG A 21 -13.06 -5.40 12.41
C ARG A 21 -12.80 -3.93 12.11
N ILE A 22 -11.64 -3.60 11.53
CA ILE A 22 -11.29 -2.22 11.18
C ILE A 22 -12.28 -1.66 10.16
N ARG A 23 -12.59 -2.41 9.10
CA ARG A 23 -13.46 -1.94 8.01
C ARG A 23 -14.92 -1.83 8.41
N THR A 24 -15.44 -2.76 9.21
CA THR A 24 -16.88 -2.86 9.48
C THR A 24 -17.27 -2.35 10.85
N VAL A 25 -16.51 -2.67 11.90
CA VAL A 25 -16.85 -2.32 13.28
C VAL A 25 -16.32 -0.93 13.63
N ARG A 26 -15.01 -0.73 13.56
CA ARG A 26 -14.37 0.56 13.90
C ARG A 26 -14.79 1.66 12.93
N ALA A 27 -14.63 1.40 11.63
CA ALA A 27 -14.88 2.39 10.61
C ALA A 27 -16.36 2.51 10.22
N GLY A 28 -17.20 1.56 10.64
CA GLY A 28 -18.63 1.51 10.31
C GLY A 28 -18.89 1.37 8.81
N GLY A 29 -17.96 0.81 8.04
CA GLY A 29 -18.07 0.74 6.58
C GLY A 29 -17.81 2.08 5.86
N ARG A 30 -17.35 3.12 6.55
CA ARG A 30 -16.98 4.41 5.95
C ARG A 30 -15.46 4.62 6.01
N CYS A 31 -14.88 5.21 4.97
CA CYS A 31 -13.45 5.52 4.93
C CYS A 31 -13.03 6.42 6.12
N GLU A 32 -11.91 6.10 6.77
CA GLU A 32 -11.33 6.81 7.91
C GLU A 32 -10.36 7.94 7.53
N CYS A 33 -9.93 8.01 6.27
CA CYS A 33 -9.05 9.07 5.78
C CYS A 33 -9.61 10.47 6.12
N ARG A 34 -8.82 11.34 6.75
CA ARG A 34 -9.23 12.71 7.16
C ARG A 34 -8.66 13.82 6.27
N GLY A 35 -7.90 13.46 5.26
CA GLY A 35 -7.31 14.39 4.29
C GLY A 35 -5.85 14.10 3.99
N GLU A 36 -5.21 13.23 4.78
CA GLU A 36 -3.82 12.81 4.61
C GLU A 36 -3.53 12.15 3.25
N CYS A 37 -4.55 11.69 2.52
CA CYS A 37 -4.37 11.17 1.16
C CYS A 37 -4.15 12.23 0.08
N GLY A 38 -4.35 13.52 0.38
CA GLY A 38 -4.14 14.61 -0.58
C GLY A 38 -5.24 14.80 -1.64
N ARG A 39 -6.32 14.00 -1.65
CA ARG A 39 -7.41 14.10 -2.66
C ARG A 39 -8.36 15.31 -2.49
N GLY A 40 -8.05 16.25 -1.61
CA GLY A 40 -8.78 17.52 -1.49
C GLY A 40 -10.16 17.43 -0.82
N HIS A 41 -10.51 16.31 -0.17
CA HIS A 41 -11.70 16.27 0.68
C HIS A 41 -11.42 16.89 2.05
N ARG A 42 -12.40 17.60 2.61
CA ARG A 42 -12.30 18.18 3.95
C ARG A 42 -12.85 17.20 4.99
N GLY A 43 -12.05 16.94 6.02
CA GLY A 43 -12.41 16.01 7.09
C GLY A 43 -12.52 14.56 6.60
N ARG A 44 -13.25 13.74 7.37
CA ARG A 44 -13.38 12.31 7.11
C ARG A 44 -14.06 12.05 5.77
N CYS A 45 -13.37 11.29 4.91
CA CYS A 45 -13.85 10.89 3.59
C CYS A 45 -15.29 10.37 3.63
N ARG A 46 -16.08 10.74 2.62
CA ARG A 46 -17.52 10.44 2.54
C ARG A 46 -17.81 9.09 1.87
N ALA A 47 -16.79 8.36 1.44
CA ALA A 47 -16.95 7.08 0.76
C ALA A 47 -17.38 5.97 1.73
N TRP A 48 -18.45 5.25 1.37
CA TRP A 48 -18.98 4.09 2.10
C TRP A 48 -18.82 2.83 1.28
N ASN A 49 -18.41 1.73 1.91
CA ASN A 49 -18.21 0.43 1.26
C ASN A 49 -19.46 -0.03 0.51
N GLY A 50 -19.31 -0.48 -0.73
CA GLY A 50 -20.41 -0.94 -1.58
C GLY A 50 -21.25 0.17 -2.22
N HIS A 51 -21.05 1.44 -1.84
CA HIS A 51 -21.77 2.57 -2.43
C HIS A 51 -20.96 3.25 -3.53
N PRO A 52 -21.59 4.05 -4.41
CA PRO A 52 -20.88 4.89 -5.36
C PRO A 52 -19.97 5.90 -4.64
N HIS A 53 -18.73 6.04 -5.10
CA HIS A 53 -17.79 7.02 -4.56
C HIS A 53 -18.31 8.44 -4.84
N PRO A 54 -18.29 9.37 -3.85
CA PRO A 54 -18.80 10.73 -4.02
C PRO A 54 -18.23 11.47 -5.24
N ASP A 55 -16.93 11.34 -5.47
CA ASP A 55 -16.26 12.03 -6.57
C ASP A 55 -16.10 11.19 -7.86
N THR A 56 -15.65 9.93 -7.76
CA THR A 56 -15.36 9.09 -8.93
C THR A 56 -16.55 8.27 -9.43
N ARG A 57 -17.65 8.18 -8.65
CA ARG A 57 -18.86 7.38 -8.91
C ARG A 57 -18.66 5.87 -9.01
N SER A 58 -17.44 5.36 -8.99
CA SER A 58 -17.13 3.92 -8.94
C SER A 58 -17.63 3.30 -7.63
N THR A 59 -18.03 2.03 -7.65
CA THR A 59 -18.37 1.28 -6.42
C THR A 59 -17.17 1.24 -5.48
N VAL A 60 -17.35 1.72 -4.25
CA VAL A 60 -16.31 1.81 -3.24
C VAL A 60 -16.01 0.43 -2.66
N VAL A 61 -14.73 0.08 -2.64
CA VAL A 61 -14.19 -1.02 -1.84
C VAL A 61 -13.33 -0.43 -0.73
N LEU A 62 -13.61 -0.81 0.51
CA LEU A 62 -12.75 -0.52 1.65
C LEU A 62 -11.70 -1.63 1.85
N THR A 63 -10.48 -1.18 2.13
CA THR A 63 -9.33 -1.99 2.53
C THR A 63 -8.71 -1.36 3.77
N VAL A 64 -7.75 -2.05 4.40
CA VAL A 64 -6.96 -1.47 5.50
C VAL A 64 -5.63 -0.97 4.96
N ALA A 65 -5.21 0.23 5.39
CA ALA A 65 -3.94 0.85 5.05
C ALA A 65 -3.10 1.08 6.32
N HIS A 66 -1.78 1.00 6.19
CA HIS A 66 -0.80 1.25 7.24
C HIS A 66 -0.34 2.72 7.14
N ARG A 67 -0.24 3.44 8.26
CA ARG A 67 0.19 4.85 8.25
C ARG A 67 1.67 4.99 7.91
N ASP A 68 2.48 4.04 8.32
CA ASP A 68 3.92 4.00 8.07
C ASP A 68 4.32 3.22 6.81
N HIS A 69 3.34 2.60 6.13
CA HIS A 69 3.55 1.68 5.00
C HIS A 69 4.39 0.43 5.31
N ILE A 70 4.45 0.01 6.57
CA ILE A 70 5.15 -1.21 7.00
C ILE A 70 4.10 -2.31 7.28
N PRO A 71 4.00 -3.36 6.43
CA PRO A 71 3.06 -4.47 6.59
C PRO A 71 3.06 -5.16 7.95
N GLU A 72 4.23 -5.26 8.57
CA GLU A 72 4.42 -5.93 9.86
C GLU A 72 3.82 -5.14 11.03
N HIS A 73 3.60 -3.82 10.88
CA HIS A 73 3.13 -2.94 11.95
C HIS A 73 1.60 -2.89 11.99
N CYS A 74 0.99 -3.96 12.52
CA CYS A 74 -0.46 -4.14 12.55
C CYS A 74 -1.18 -3.55 13.78
N ASP A 75 -0.54 -2.67 14.55
CA ASP A 75 -1.17 -2.00 15.70
C ASP A 75 -2.37 -1.15 15.29
N ASP A 76 -3.42 -1.12 16.12
CA ASP A 76 -4.69 -0.45 15.80
C ASP A 76 -4.51 1.03 15.40
N ASP A 77 -3.59 1.74 16.07
CA ASP A 77 -3.31 3.15 15.79
C ASP A 77 -2.58 3.37 14.45
N ASN A 78 -1.82 2.38 13.98
CA ASN A 78 -1.14 2.42 12.68
C ASN A 78 -2.05 2.02 11.52
N LEU A 79 -3.21 1.42 11.80
CA LEU A 79 -4.15 0.98 10.78
C LEU A 79 -5.32 1.93 10.61
N PHE A 80 -5.82 2.03 9.39
CA PHE A 80 -7.08 2.74 9.11
C PHE A 80 -7.82 2.13 7.91
N ALA A 81 -9.15 2.19 7.95
CA ALA A 81 -9.98 1.81 6.82
C ALA A 81 -9.90 2.87 5.70
N ALA A 82 -9.47 2.48 4.51
CA ALA A 82 -9.31 3.37 3.36
C ALA A 82 -10.13 2.88 2.16
N CYS A 83 -10.86 3.80 1.51
CA CYS A 83 -11.41 3.50 0.18
C CYS A 83 -10.29 3.40 -0.85
N GLN A 84 -10.51 2.62 -1.91
CA GLN A 84 -9.54 2.43 -2.99
C GLN A 84 -8.87 3.74 -3.47
N ALA A 85 -9.64 4.82 -3.62
CA ALA A 85 -9.10 6.08 -4.10
C ALA A 85 -8.25 6.81 -3.06
N CYS A 86 -8.63 6.79 -1.78
CA CYS A 86 -7.79 7.38 -0.73
C CYS A 86 -6.53 6.55 -0.48
N HIS A 87 -6.67 5.22 -0.48
CA HIS A 87 -5.56 4.29 -0.28
C HIS A 87 -4.49 4.48 -1.37
N LEU A 88 -4.88 4.43 -2.65
CA LEU A 88 -3.95 4.61 -3.76
C LEU A 88 -3.26 5.99 -3.77
N SER A 89 -3.98 7.03 -3.35
CA SER A 89 -3.43 8.38 -3.28
C SER A 89 -2.45 8.53 -2.11
N TYR A 90 -2.72 7.87 -0.99
CA TYR A 90 -1.83 7.85 0.19
C TYR A 90 -0.51 7.15 -0.14
N ASP A 91 -0.57 5.97 -0.77
CA ASP A 91 0.61 5.15 -1.08
C ASP A 91 1.40 5.65 -2.30
N ALA A 92 0.90 6.65 -3.03
CA ALA A 92 1.44 7.04 -4.33
C ALA A 92 2.95 7.37 -4.29
N ALA A 93 3.38 8.12 -3.28
CA ALA A 93 4.78 8.49 -3.09
C ALA A 93 5.65 7.29 -2.70
N HIS A 94 5.18 6.46 -1.76
CA HIS A 94 5.89 5.26 -1.35
C HIS A 94 6.05 4.26 -2.51
N HIS A 95 5.01 4.07 -3.31
CA HIS A 95 5.08 3.25 -4.52
C HIS A 95 6.04 3.82 -5.57
N ALA A 96 6.10 5.15 -5.73
CA ALA A 96 7.07 5.77 -6.64
C ALA A 96 8.51 5.52 -6.19
N GLN A 97 8.80 5.67 -4.89
CA GLN A 97 10.12 5.39 -4.31
C GLN A 97 10.51 3.92 -4.47
N THR A 98 9.59 3.00 -4.16
CA THR A 98 9.81 1.56 -4.30
C THR A 98 10.11 1.18 -5.75
N ARG A 99 9.32 1.70 -6.71
CA ARG A 99 9.59 1.48 -8.14
C ARG A 99 10.95 2.01 -8.56
N ALA A 100 11.32 3.21 -8.12
CA ALA A 100 12.62 3.80 -8.45
C ALA A 100 13.80 2.95 -7.93
N ARG A 101 13.69 2.47 -6.68
CA ARG A 101 14.68 1.57 -6.07
C ARG A 101 14.81 0.25 -6.83
N THR A 102 13.70 -0.42 -7.12
CA THR A 102 13.71 -1.69 -7.86
C THR A 102 14.29 -1.52 -9.28
N LEU A 103 13.97 -0.41 -9.97
CA LEU A 103 14.58 -0.13 -11.27
C LEU A 103 16.09 0.11 -11.17
N HIS A 104 16.54 0.82 -10.14
CA HIS A 104 17.97 1.03 -9.88
C HIS A 104 18.69 -0.31 -9.61
N GLU A 105 18.16 -1.14 -8.73
CA GLU A 105 18.70 -2.48 -8.41
C GLU A 105 18.79 -3.38 -9.66
N GLN A 106 17.78 -3.35 -10.54
CA GLN A 106 17.79 -4.10 -11.80
C GLN A 106 18.86 -3.58 -12.77
N GLN A 107 19.02 -2.26 -12.88
CA GLN A 107 20.05 -1.65 -13.73
C GLN A 107 21.46 -1.96 -13.22
N THR A 108 21.70 -1.89 -11.91
CA THR A 108 23.02 -2.18 -11.32
C THR A 108 23.37 -3.66 -11.39
N SER A 109 22.41 -4.55 -11.16
CA SER A 109 22.63 -6.01 -11.27
C SER A 109 23.02 -6.43 -12.69
N GLY A 110 22.57 -5.71 -13.71
CA GLY A 110 22.99 -5.91 -15.10
C GLY A 110 24.34 -5.27 -15.46
N MET A 111 24.87 -4.38 -14.63
CA MET A 111 26.16 -3.71 -14.83
C MET A 111 27.35 -4.46 -14.21
N ASP A 112 27.15 -5.24 -13.15
CA ASP A 112 28.22 -6.08 -12.56
C ASP A 112 28.73 -7.16 -13.53
N ALA A 113 27.90 -7.60 -14.48
CA ALA A 113 28.27 -8.59 -15.50
C ALA A 113 29.15 -8.02 -16.65
N LEU A 114 29.39 -6.70 -16.70
CA LEU A 114 30.16 -6.05 -17.77
C LEU A 114 31.67 -5.93 -17.48
N PHE A 115 32.10 -6.17 -16.24
CA PHE A 115 33.51 -6.03 -15.83
C PHE A 115 34.26 -7.37 -15.64
N ASP A 116 33.66 -8.50 -16.02
CA ASP A 116 34.28 -9.83 -15.91
C ASP A 116 35.07 -10.24 -17.18
N LEU A 117 35.74 -9.27 -17.82
CA LEU A 117 36.66 -9.52 -18.92
C LEU A 117 38.11 -9.44 -18.44
N GLU A 118 38.72 -10.62 -18.38
CA GLU A 118 40.14 -10.93 -18.61
C GLU A 118 41.14 -10.62 -17.47
N ALA A 119 41.31 -11.61 -16.59
CA ALA A 119 42.59 -11.89 -15.93
C ALA A 119 43.09 -13.29 -16.34
N SER A 120 43.37 -13.46 -17.63
CA SER A 120 44.19 -14.57 -18.11
C SER A 120 45.06 -14.11 -19.27
N ASP A 121 46.08 -13.32 -18.95
CA ASP A 121 47.23 -13.11 -19.83
C ASP A 121 48.50 -13.59 -19.13
N GLY A 122 49.11 -14.60 -19.74
CA GLY A 122 50.57 -14.72 -19.92
C GLY A 122 51.43 -15.08 -18.72
N THR A 123 51.84 -16.35 -18.62
CA THR A 123 53.19 -16.84 -18.99
C THR A 123 53.24 -18.36 -18.80
#